data_AF-A0A848MA13-F1
#
_entry.id   AF-A0A848MA13-F1
#
_cell.length_a   1.000
_cell.length_b   1.000
_cell.length_c   1.000
_cell.angle_alpha   90.00
_cell.angle_beta   90.00
_cell.angle_gamma   90.00
#
_symmetry.space_group_name_H-M   'P 1'
#
loop_
_entity.id
_entity.type
_entity.pdbx_description
1 polymer ?
#
loop_
_entity_poly.entity_id
_entity_poly.type
_entity_poly.pdbx_seq_one_letter_code
_entity_poly.pdbx_strand_id
1 'polypeptide(L)'
;MLRLPSVIAHEFHHNIRFSYFDWDHGNITVGDYLVIEGLAESFAKELFGEELMGPWVTSFDEEDLAYSLEVIREALNIKGFAEVSSYMFGDAIAKSQDYQPAGLSPFAGYAVGYHLVQAFMHNNQVSIAEAALMDTSDIINNCGLFRMDNYS
;
A
#
# COMPACT_ATOMS: atom_id res chain seq x y z
N MET A 1 -9.74 21.93 4.00
CA MET A 1 -10.38 21.43 5.24
C MET A 1 -11.28 20.21 5.04
N LEU A 2 -11.89 19.99 3.86
CA LEU A 2 -12.78 18.83 3.63
C LEU A 2 -12.12 17.44 3.79
N ARG A 3 -10.81 17.31 3.49
CA ARG A 3 -10.07 16.05 3.64
C ARG A 3 -9.50 15.80 5.03
N LEU A 4 -9.58 16.77 5.96
CA LEU A 4 -8.99 16.63 7.29
C LEU A 4 -9.55 15.41 8.05
N PRO A 5 -10.88 15.14 8.05
CA PRO A 5 -11.40 13.93 8.69
C PRO A 5 -10.88 12.63 8.07
N SER A 6 -10.77 12.58 6.74
CA SER A 6 -10.24 11.42 6.00
C SER A 6 -8.79 11.12 6.37
N VAL A 7 -7.93 12.15 6.37
CA VAL A 7 -6.53 12.04 6.80
C VAL A 7 -6.44 11.60 8.26
N ILE A 8 -7.27 12.15 9.15
CA ILE A 8 -7.28 11.72 10.56
C ILE A 8 -7.65 10.24 10.68
N ALA A 9 -8.61 9.75 9.92
CA ALA A 9 -8.97 8.33 9.94
C ALA A 9 -7.85 7.43 9.40
N HIS A 10 -7.18 7.84 8.32
CA HIS A 10 -5.99 7.16 7.81
C HIS A 10 -4.90 7.06 8.90
N GLU A 11 -4.51 8.18 9.50
CA GLU A 11 -3.46 8.19 10.54
C GLU A 11 -3.89 7.47 11.82
N PHE A 12 -5.18 7.51 12.15
CA PHE A 12 -5.73 6.77 13.28
C PHE A 12 -5.68 5.25 13.04
N HIS A 13 -5.94 4.80 11.81
CA HIS A 13 -5.91 3.39 11.45
C HIS A 13 -4.54 2.76 11.70
N HIS A 14 -3.45 3.48 11.45
CA HIS A 14 -2.09 3.01 11.78
C HIS A 14 -1.96 2.61 13.26
N ASN A 15 -2.54 3.39 14.18
CA ASN A 15 -2.54 3.04 15.61
C ASN A 15 -3.34 1.76 15.91
N ILE A 16 -4.44 1.53 15.19
CA ILE A 16 -5.20 0.27 15.31
C ILE A 16 -4.31 -0.88 14.85
N ARG A 17 -3.73 -0.78 13.64
CA ARG A 17 -2.88 -1.82 13.06
C ARG A 17 -1.71 -2.17 14.00
N PHE A 18 -1.01 -1.16 14.51
CA PHE A 18 0.13 -1.35 15.41
C PHE A 18 -0.23 -1.78 16.83
N SER A 19 -1.53 -1.83 17.18
CA SER A 19 -1.96 -2.46 18.43
C SER A 19 -2.05 -4.00 18.34
N TYR A 20 -2.07 -4.56 17.13
CA TYR A 20 -2.12 -5.99 16.88
C TYR A 20 -0.82 -6.56 16.29
N PHE A 21 0.01 -5.73 15.64
CA PHE A 21 1.22 -6.14 14.96
C PHE A 21 2.43 -5.29 15.38
N ASP A 22 3.56 -5.94 15.61
CA ASP A 22 4.82 -5.25 15.91
C ASP A 22 5.35 -4.52 14.67
N TRP A 23 5.57 -3.22 14.81
CA TRP A 23 6.15 -2.38 13.76
C TRP A 23 7.61 -2.04 14.05
N ASP A 24 8.51 -2.76 13.38
CA ASP A 24 9.95 -2.48 13.43
C ASP A 24 10.30 -1.37 12.43
N HIS A 25 10.39 -0.13 12.91
CA HIS A 25 10.68 1.06 12.12
C HIS A 25 11.99 0.98 11.31
N GLY A 26 12.88 0.01 11.59
CA GLY A 26 14.14 -0.21 10.86
C GLY A 26 14.19 -1.46 9.97
N ASN A 27 13.19 -2.36 9.99
CA ASN A 27 13.29 -3.69 9.38
C ASN A 27 12.01 -4.18 8.67
N ILE A 28 11.21 -3.24 8.18
CA ILE A 28 10.00 -3.48 7.40
C ILE A 28 10.32 -3.81 5.95
N THR A 29 9.49 -4.65 5.36
CA THR A 29 9.53 -4.91 3.92
C THR A 29 8.71 -3.89 3.13
N VAL A 30 8.92 -3.83 1.82
CA VAL A 30 8.00 -3.14 0.89
C VAL A 30 6.58 -3.68 1.06
N GLY A 31 6.41 -5.01 1.15
CA GLY A 31 5.11 -5.65 1.34
C GLY A 31 4.39 -5.19 2.61
N ASP A 32 5.11 -5.07 3.73
CA ASP A 32 4.54 -4.58 5.00
C ASP A 32 4.02 -3.15 4.85
N TYR A 33 4.82 -2.27 4.27
CA TYR A 33 4.46 -0.86 4.12
C TYR A 33 3.27 -0.67 3.17
N LEU A 34 3.20 -1.43 2.07
CA LEU A 34 2.05 -1.43 1.16
C LEU A 34 0.75 -1.82 1.86
N VAL A 35 0.78 -2.88 2.67
CA VAL A 35 -0.40 -3.36 3.38
C VAL A 35 -0.86 -2.35 4.43
N ILE A 36 0.07 -1.75 5.17
CA ILE A 36 -0.25 -0.76 6.20
C ILE A 36 -0.90 0.48 5.59
N GLU A 37 -0.29 1.06 4.56
CA GLU A 37 -0.84 2.24 3.89
C GLU A 37 -2.13 1.91 3.13
N GLY A 38 -2.20 0.73 2.51
CA GLY A 38 -3.39 0.26 1.81
C GLY A 38 -4.60 0.04 2.72
N LEU A 39 -4.39 -0.51 3.92
CA LEU A 39 -5.45 -0.68 4.92
C LEU A 39 -5.90 0.68 5.47
N ALA A 40 -4.96 1.58 5.76
CA ALA A 40 -5.30 2.92 6.25
C ALA A 40 -6.11 3.72 5.22
N GLU A 41 -5.73 3.68 3.94
CA GLU A 41 -6.49 4.32 2.87
C GLU A 41 -7.87 3.68 2.67
N SER A 42 -7.94 2.34 2.72
CA SER A 42 -9.20 1.61 2.61
C SER A 42 -10.16 1.88 3.77
N PHE A 43 -9.62 2.08 4.98
CA PHE A 43 -10.40 2.47 6.16
C PHE A 43 -10.94 3.89 6.03
N ALA A 44 -10.12 4.83 5.56
CA ALA A 44 -10.57 6.19 5.30
C ALA A 44 -11.67 6.23 4.23
N LYS A 45 -11.53 5.45 3.15
CA LYS A 45 -12.55 5.28 2.11
C LYS A 45 -13.88 4.79 2.67
N GLU A 46 -13.87 3.75 3.50
CA GLU A 46 -15.09 3.17 4.09
C GLU A 46 -15.89 4.20 4.90
N LEU A 47 -15.21 5.13 5.59
CA LEU A 47 -15.86 6.15 6.41
C LEU A 47 -16.33 7.38 5.63
N PHE A 48 -15.59 7.77 4.58
CA PHE A 48 -15.71 9.09 3.97
C PHE A 48 -15.95 9.10 2.46
N GLY A 49 -16.01 7.92 1.83
CA GLY A 49 -16.16 7.79 0.39
C GLY A 49 -14.86 8.05 -0.39
N GLU A 50 -14.89 7.73 -1.68
CA GLU A 50 -13.73 7.88 -2.57
C GLU A 50 -13.41 9.35 -2.86
N GLU A 51 -14.41 10.24 -2.80
CA GLU A 51 -14.27 11.66 -3.10
C GLU A 51 -13.38 12.41 -2.09
N LEU A 52 -13.21 11.88 -0.89
CA LEU A 52 -12.36 12.43 0.16
C LEU A 52 -11.01 11.73 0.30
N MET A 53 -10.69 10.78 -0.59
CA MET A 53 -9.38 10.13 -0.64
C MET A 53 -8.27 11.07 -1.14
N GLY A 54 -7.03 10.68 -0.89
CA GLY A 54 -5.84 11.38 -1.38
C GLY A 54 -5.74 11.36 -2.90
N PRO A 55 -5.04 12.33 -3.51
CA PRO A 55 -4.91 12.41 -4.96
C PRO A 55 -4.25 11.17 -5.59
N TRP A 56 -3.43 10.43 -4.82
CA TRP A 56 -2.64 9.29 -5.30
C TRP A 56 -3.49 8.09 -5.76
N VAL A 57 -4.70 7.91 -5.24
CA VAL A 57 -5.62 6.86 -5.73
C VAL A 57 -6.33 7.30 -7.02
N THR A 58 -6.53 8.61 -7.21
CA THR A 58 -7.30 9.17 -8.33
C THR A 58 -6.45 9.62 -9.52
N SER A 59 -5.12 9.67 -9.37
CA SER A 59 -4.20 10.24 -10.38
C SER A 59 -3.42 9.20 -11.18
N PHE A 60 -3.49 7.92 -10.81
CA PHE A 60 -2.82 6.85 -11.55
C PHE A 60 -3.70 6.41 -12.72
N ASP A 61 -3.14 6.46 -13.94
CA ASP A 61 -3.78 5.77 -15.06
C ASP A 61 -3.55 4.25 -14.96
N GLU A 62 -4.36 3.48 -15.69
CA GLU A 62 -4.36 2.02 -15.62
C GLU A 62 -3.01 1.41 -16.06
N GLU A 63 -2.31 2.05 -17.01
CA GLU A 63 -1.03 1.56 -17.52
C GLU A 63 0.09 1.72 -16.47
N ASP A 64 0.14 2.88 -15.81
CA ASP A 64 1.11 3.18 -14.75
C ASP A 64 0.86 2.30 -13.51
N LEU A 65 -0.41 2.06 -13.16
CA LEU A 65 -0.76 1.14 -12.07
C LEU A 65 -0.33 -0.31 -12.39
N ALA A 66 -0.60 -0.78 -13.61
CA ALA A 66 -0.21 -2.13 -14.03
C ALA A 66 1.32 -2.30 -14.04
N TYR A 67 2.04 -1.30 -14.56
CA TYR A 67 3.50 -1.29 -14.51
C TYR A 67 4.02 -1.28 -13.07
N SER A 68 3.45 -0.43 -12.22
CA SER A 68 3.84 -0.32 -10.81
C SER A 68 3.62 -1.63 -10.04
N LEU A 69 2.52 -2.34 -10.32
CA LEU A 69 2.25 -3.66 -9.75
C LEU A 69 3.35 -4.66 -10.10
N GLU A 70 3.78 -4.72 -11.37
CA GLU A 70 4.85 -5.64 -11.81
C GLU A 70 6.18 -5.32 -11.14
N VAL A 71 6.58 -4.04 -11.09
CA VAL A 71 7.83 -3.63 -10.45
C VAL A 71 7.82 -3.94 -8.96
N ILE A 72 6.71 -3.64 -8.27
CA ILE A 72 6.59 -3.82 -6.82
C ILE A 72 6.48 -5.31 -6.44
N ARG A 73 5.86 -6.15 -7.28
CA ARG A 73 5.76 -7.61 -7.05
C ARG A 73 7.12 -8.25 -6.81
N GLU A 74 8.11 -7.89 -7.62
CA GLU A 74 9.47 -8.42 -7.51
C GLU A 74 10.24 -7.86 -6.29
N ALA A 75 9.72 -6.79 -5.68
CA ALA A 75 10.36 -6.06 -4.59
C ALA A 75 9.74 -6.32 -3.21
N LEU A 76 8.69 -7.14 -3.09
CA LEU A 76 7.91 -7.29 -1.85
C LEU A 76 8.74 -7.60 -0.61
N ASN A 77 9.82 -8.38 -0.76
CA ASN A 77 10.70 -8.79 0.34
C ASN A 77 11.89 -7.86 0.57
N ILE A 78 12.07 -6.82 -0.26
CA ILE A 78 13.13 -5.83 -0.07
C ILE A 78 12.86 -5.07 1.22
N LYS A 79 13.93 -4.83 1.97
CA LYS A 79 13.92 -4.18 3.28
C LYS A 79 14.89 -3.01 3.30
N GLY A 80 14.66 -2.11 4.23
CA GLY A 80 15.49 -0.92 4.45
C GLY A 80 14.73 0.35 4.10
N PHE A 81 14.93 1.38 4.91
CA PHE A 81 14.15 2.61 4.80
C PHE A 81 14.33 3.30 3.44
N ALA A 82 15.56 3.33 2.91
CA ALA A 82 15.87 3.96 1.63
C ALA A 82 15.23 3.21 0.46
N GLU A 83 15.32 1.88 0.49
CA GLU A 83 14.75 0.98 -0.49
C GLU A 83 13.23 1.09 -0.48
N VAL A 84 12.59 0.87 0.68
CA VAL A 84 11.14 0.99 0.85
C VAL A 84 10.64 2.37 0.41
N SER A 85 11.33 3.45 0.79
CA SER A 85 10.97 4.81 0.37
C SER A 85 10.94 4.97 -1.16
N SER A 86 11.87 4.33 -1.86
CA SER A 86 11.94 4.42 -3.33
C SER A 86 10.74 3.75 -4.00
N TYR A 87 10.26 2.62 -3.46
CA TYR A 87 9.05 1.94 -3.94
C TYR A 87 7.76 2.67 -3.55
N MET A 88 7.71 3.24 -2.36
CA MET A 88 6.49 3.91 -1.87
C MET A 88 6.26 5.26 -2.52
N PHE A 89 7.31 6.06 -2.66
CA PHE A 89 7.21 7.47 -3.04
C PHE A 89 7.63 7.76 -4.48
N GLY A 90 8.32 6.82 -5.14
CA GLY A 90 8.72 6.93 -6.55
C GLY A 90 10.02 7.71 -6.78
N ASP A 91 10.44 7.74 -8.04
CA ASP A 91 11.79 8.13 -8.48
C ASP A 91 12.15 9.58 -8.19
N ALA A 92 11.17 10.49 -8.27
CA ALA A 92 11.42 11.90 -8.01
C ALA A 92 11.86 12.12 -6.55
N ILE A 93 11.21 11.44 -5.61
CA ILE A 93 11.53 11.51 -4.18
C ILE A 93 12.82 10.75 -3.89
N ALA A 94 12.99 9.54 -4.45
CA ALA A 94 14.22 8.77 -4.33
C ALA A 94 15.46 9.59 -4.72
N LYS A 95 15.43 10.24 -5.91
CA LYS A 95 16.54 11.09 -6.39
C LYS A 95 16.81 12.28 -5.48
N SER A 96 15.78 12.90 -4.92
CA SER A 96 15.95 14.05 -4.00
C SER A 96 16.53 13.68 -2.63
N GLN A 97 16.46 12.41 -2.26
CA GLN A 97 16.99 11.85 -1.01
C GLN A 97 18.29 11.04 -1.24
N ASP A 98 18.87 11.11 -2.44
CA ASP A 98 20.04 10.30 -2.85
C ASP A 98 19.83 8.77 -2.73
N TYR A 99 18.59 8.29 -2.88
CA TYR A 99 18.24 6.87 -2.94
C TYR A 99 18.24 6.35 -4.37
N GLN A 100 18.30 5.02 -4.52
CA GLN A 100 18.24 4.38 -5.84
C GLN A 100 16.83 4.44 -6.43
N PRO A 101 16.64 5.00 -7.65
CA PRO A 101 15.34 5.02 -8.29
C PRO A 101 14.84 3.60 -8.62
N ALA A 102 13.54 3.36 -8.44
CA ALA A 102 12.88 2.07 -8.69
C ALA A 102 12.20 2.02 -10.06
N GLY A 103 12.20 3.12 -10.82
CA GLY A 103 11.47 3.28 -12.07
C GLY A 103 10.01 3.71 -11.89
N LEU A 104 9.62 4.14 -10.69
CA LEU A 104 8.21 4.32 -10.33
C LEU A 104 7.77 5.78 -10.35
N SER A 105 6.51 5.99 -10.74
CA SER A 105 5.82 7.27 -10.63
C SER A 105 5.64 7.71 -9.16
N PRO A 106 5.44 9.02 -8.92
CA PRO A 106 5.23 9.53 -7.57
C PRO A 106 4.10 8.82 -6.84
N PHE A 107 4.36 8.36 -5.61
CA PHE A 107 3.40 7.69 -4.73
C PHE A 107 2.84 6.35 -5.27
N ALA A 108 3.57 5.67 -6.18
CA ALA A 108 3.15 4.39 -6.75
C ALA A 108 2.81 3.33 -5.70
N GLY A 109 3.59 3.23 -4.61
CA GLY A 109 3.30 2.27 -3.56
C GLY A 109 2.00 2.54 -2.81
N TYR A 110 1.57 3.80 -2.66
CA TYR A 110 0.28 4.11 -2.05
C TYR A 110 -0.88 3.64 -2.93
N ALA A 111 -0.80 3.89 -4.24
CA ALA A 111 -1.79 3.42 -5.19
C ALA A 111 -1.84 1.88 -5.21
N VAL A 112 -0.68 1.22 -5.32
CA VAL A 112 -0.59 -0.24 -5.29
C VAL A 112 -1.12 -0.83 -3.98
N GLY A 113 -0.75 -0.27 -2.83
CA GLY A 113 -1.22 -0.72 -1.52
C GLY A 113 -2.74 -0.64 -1.39
N TYR A 114 -3.34 0.48 -1.80
CA TYR A 114 -4.80 0.63 -1.82
C TYR A 114 -5.47 -0.43 -2.71
N HIS A 115 -5.05 -0.56 -3.97
CA HIS A 115 -5.65 -1.51 -4.90
C HIS A 115 -5.46 -2.97 -4.45
N LEU A 116 -4.32 -3.29 -3.86
CA LEU A 116 -4.04 -4.60 -3.27
C LEU A 116 -5.02 -4.95 -2.17
N VAL A 117 -5.25 -4.04 -1.21
CA VAL A 117 -6.18 -4.26 -0.11
C VAL A 117 -7.62 -4.33 -0.60
N GLN A 118 -8.02 -3.45 -1.52
CA GLN A 118 -9.35 -3.50 -2.14
C GLN A 118 -9.60 -4.83 -2.85
N ALA A 119 -8.62 -5.31 -3.63
CA ALA A 119 -8.72 -6.60 -4.32
C ALA A 119 -8.80 -7.76 -3.33
N PHE A 120 -8.00 -7.73 -2.26
CA PHE A 120 -8.07 -8.72 -1.18
C PHE A 120 -9.45 -8.76 -0.52
N MET A 121 -9.96 -7.60 -0.07
CA MET A 121 -11.28 -7.50 0.56
C MET A 121 -12.39 -8.03 -0.36
N HIS A 122 -12.37 -7.62 -1.62
CA HIS A 122 -13.33 -8.08 -2.62
C HIS A 122 -13.26 -9.60 -2.86
N ASN A 123 -12.07 -10.14 -3.08
CA ASN A 123 -11.90 -11.55 -3.43
C ASN A 123 -12.20 -12.51 -2.28
N ASN A 124 -12.01 -12.06 -1.04
CA ASN A 124 -12.20 -12.87 0.16
C ASN A 124 -13.50 -12.53 0.90
N GLN A 125 -14.27 -11.54 0.42
CA GLN A 125 -15.54 -11.09 1.01
C GLN A 125 -15.39 -10.70 2.49
N VAL A 126 -14.31 -9.99 2.80
CA VAL A 126 -14.01 -9.50 4.16
C VAL A 126 -14.11 -7.98 4.22
N SER A 127 -14.57 -7.47 5.36
CA SER A 127 -14.62 -6.04 5.65
C SER A 127 -13.24 -5.46 5.97
N ILE A 128 -13.10 -4.14 5.97
CA ILE A 128 -11.85 -3.48 6.37
C ILE A 128 -11.48 -3.78 7.82
N ALA A 129 -12.48 -3.93 8.70
CA ALA A 129 -12.26 -4.26 10.11
C ALA A 129 -11.67 -5.67 10.28
N GLU A 130 -12.11 -6.62 9.47
CA GLU A 130 -11.55 -7.98 9.46
C GLU A 130 -10.16 -7.99 8.81
N ALA A 131 -9.99 -7.34 7.66
CA ALA A 131 -8.71 -7.27 6.95
C ALA A 131 -7.60 -6.61 7.80
N ALA A 132 -7.94 -5.60 8.61
CA ALA A 132 -6.99 -4.92 9.49
C ALA A 132 -6.31 -5.86 10.50
N LEU A 133 -6.96 -6.99 10.84
CA LEU A 133 -6.49 -8.00 11.79
C LEU A 133 -5.75 -9.17 11.12
N MET A 134 -5.58 -9.14 9.79
CA MET A 134 -4.94 -10.22 9.03
C MET A 134 -3.46 -9.92 8.77
N ASP A 135 -2.66 -10.98 8.75
CA ASP A 135 -1.22 -10.91 8.50
C ASP A 135 -0.92 -10.33 7.11
N THR A 136 0.17 -9.56 6.99
CA THR A 136 0.64 -8.99 5.72
C THR A 136 0.73 -10.06 4.62
N SER A 137 1.31 -11.23 4.94
CA SER A 137 1.47 -12.33 3.99
C SER A 137 0.12 -12.88 3.51
N ASP A 138 -0.88 -12.96 4.39
CA ASP A 138 -2.19 -13.48 4.04
C ASP A 138 -2.92 -12.52 3.10
N ILE A 139 -2.83 -11.22 3.37
CA ILE A 139 -3.41 -10.18 2.50
C ILE A 139 -2.76 -10.23 1.11
N ILE A 140 -1.42 -10.25 1.05
CA ILE A 140 -0.67 -10.28 -0.21
C ILE A 140 -0.96 -11.55 -1.02
N ASN A 141 -0.91 -12.73 -0.40
CA ASN A 141 -1.05 -14.00 -1.12
C ASN A 141 -2.47 -14.24 -1.64
N ASN A 142 -3.48 -13.62 -1.01
CA ASN A 142 -4.88 -13.80 -1.35
C ASN A 142 -5.51 -12.56 -2.01
N CYS A 143 -4.72 -11.53 -2.38
CA CYS A 143 -5.24 -10.36 -3.08
C CYS A 143 -5.59 -10.65 -4.54
N GLY A 144 -4.94 -11.65 -5.15
CA GLY A 144 -5.14 -12.03 -6.55
C GLY A 144 -4.42 -11.15 -7.58
N LEU A 145 -3.71 -10.10 -7.15
CA LEU A 145 -2.93 -9.22 -8.03
C LEU A 145 -1.48 -9.69 -8.23
N PHE A 146 -0.88 -10.29 -7.20
CA PHE A 146 0.51 -10.76 -7.22
C PHE A 146 0.61 -12.27 -7.39
N ARG A 147 -0.20 -12.84 -8.30
CA ARG A 147 -0.06 -14.26 -8.61
C ARG A 147 1.35 -14.53 -9.14
N MET A 148 2.10 -15.33 -8.38
CA MET A 148 3.23 -16.08 -8.91
C MET A 148 2.64 -17.02 -9.95
N ASP A 149 2.92 -16.79 -11.23
CA ASP A 149 2.69 -17.82 -12.23
C ASP A 149 3.55 -19.01 -11.83
N ASN A 150 2.89 -20.06 -11.30
CA ASN A 150 3.51 -21.34 -11.06
C ASN A 150 3.94 -21.90 -12.42
N TYR A 151 5.16 -21.61 -12.84
CA TYR A 151 5.83 -22.43 -13.85
C TYR A 151 6.10 -23.79 -13.20
N SER A 152 5.13 -24.70 -13.37
CA SER A 152 5.29 -26.14 -13.22
C SER A 152 6.09 -26.73 -14.37
#